data_AF-A0A930XGI7-F1
#
_entry.id   AF-A0A930XGI7-F1
#
_cell.length_a   1.000
_cell.length_b   1.000
_cell.length_c   1.000
_cell.angle_alpha   90.00
_cell.angle_beta   90.00
_cell.angle_gamma   90.00
#
_symmetry.space_group_name_H-M   'P 1'
#
loop_
_entity.id
_entity.type
_entity.pdbx_description
1 polymer ?
#
loop_
_entity_poly.entity_id
_entity_poly.type
_entity_poly.pdbx_seq_one_letter_code
_entity_poly.pdbx_strand_id
1 'polypeptide(L)'
;MVRQRQLKQGFHRFHQWLQLAVFLLLAISMPQLAVAQSEIRRGILPVSRLEDWQNQEDITISSGFLVDLQNDPNFDGDYTYIEQIAAGILEGYTVVNRAGYFPENAGIPRDQQLALAQAVYYFYLLPNGNGLILYRSPTENTSRYMIRRPGVGFLLR
;
A
#
# COMPACT_ATOMS: atom_id res chain seq x y z
N MET A 1 -68.96 6.44 18.57
CA MET A 1 -68.10 6.76 17.40
C MET A 1 -66.70 7.32 17.73
N VAL A 2 -66.24 7.32 19.00
CA VAL A 2 -64.94 7.93 19.38
C VAL A 2 -63.75 6.95 19.32
N ARG A 3 -63.98 5.63 19.46
CA ARG A 3 -62.91 4.61 19.49
C ARG A 3 -62.19 4.36 18.14
N GLN A 4 -62.80 4.67 17.00
CA GLN A 4 -62.16 4.40 15.69
C GLN A 4 -61.12 5.46 15.27
N ARG A 5 -61.10 6.65 15.89
CA ARG A 5 -60.11 7.69 15.56
C ARG A 5 -58.75 7.47 16.22
N GLN A 6 -58.71 6.80 17.38
CA GLN A 6 -57.49 6.55 18.15
C GLN A 6 -56.59 5.47 17.50
N LEU A 7 -57.18 4.44 16.90
CA LEU A 7 -56.43 3.36 16.22
C LEU A 7 -55.70 3.84 14.96
N LYS A 8 -56.28 4.77 14.19
CA LYS A 8 -55.64 5.33 12.98
C LYS A 8 -54.41 6.20 13.30
N GLN A 9 -54.39 6.88 14.45
CA GLN A 9 -53.26 7.72 14.85
C GLN A 9 -52.05 6.91 15.33
N GLY A 10 -52.27 5.77 16.00
CA GLY A 10 -51.19 4.87 16.41
C GLY A 10 -50.45 4.25 15.22
N PHE A 11 -51.20 3.85 14.18
CA PHE A 11 -50.64 3.24 12.97
C PHE A 11 -49.77 4.22 12.15
N HIS A 12 -50.19 5.50 12.08
CA HIS A 12 -49.41 6.54 11.41
C HIS A 12 -48.09 6.85 12.11
N ARG A 13 -48.09 6.89 13.45
CA ARG A 13 -46.87 7.09 14.23
C ARG A 13 -45.92 5.92 14.07
N PHE A 14 -46.41 4.68 14.11
CA PHE A 14 -45.59 3.48 13.91
C PHE A 14 -44.92 3.45 12.53
N HIS A 15 -45.64 3.84 11.46
CA HIS A 15 -45.05 3.98 10.12
C HIS A 15 -43.98 5.07 10.05
N GLN A 16 -44.17 6.20 10.73
CA GLN A 16 -43.18 7.28 10.78
C GLN A 16 -41.90 6.86 11.51
N TRP A 17 -42.01 6.11 12.61
CA TRP A 17 -40.85 5.55 13.32
C TRP A 17 -40.11 4.48 12.51
N LEU A 18 -40.84 3.62 11.77
CA LEU A 18 -40.25 2.61 10.89
C LEU A 18 -39.48 3.25 9.72
N GLN A 19 -40.02 4.32 9.13
CA GLN A 19 -39.36 5.05 8.04
C GLN A 19 -38.09 5.77 8.51
N LEU A 20 -38.10 6.33 9.73
CA LEU A 20 -36.91 6.92 10.35
C LEU A 20 -35.81 5.87 10.62
N ALA A 21 -36.18 4.68 11.07
CA ALA A 21 -35.22 3.59 11.31
C ALA A 21 -34.57 3.09 10.02
N VAL A 22 -35.33 2.97 8.93
CA VAL A 22 -34.79 2.57 7.61
C VAL A 22 -33.87 3.65 7.04
N PHE A 23 -34.19 4.94 7.22
CA PHE A 23 -33.32 6.04 6.79
C PHE A 23 -32.00 6.10 7.58
N LEU A 24 -32.04 5.79 8.88
CA LEU A 24 -30.82 5.72 9.72
C LEU A 24 -29.94 4.52 9.37
N LEU A 25 -30.53 3.37 9.02
CA LEU A 25 -29.80 2.19 8.57
C LEU A 25 -29.13 2.37 7.19
N LEU A 26 -29.73 3.14 6.29
CA LEU A 26 -29.16 3.47 4.97
C LEU A 26 -28.05 4.53 5.02
N ALA A 27 -27.99 5.36 6.08
CA ALA A 27 -26.95 6.37 6.23
C ALA A 27 -25.62 5.80 6.73
N ILE A 28 -25.61 4.60 7.32
CA ILE A 28 -24.41 3.96 7.89
C ILE A 28 -23.62 3.23 6.80
N SER A 29 -24.22 2.93 5.65
CA SER A 29 -23.54 2.32 4.50
C SER A 29 -23.04 3.38 3.51
N MET A 30 -22.40 4.45 4.00
CA MET A 30 -21.53 5.20 3.09
C MET A 30 -20.34 4.31 2.78
N PRO A 31 -20.12 3.90 1.52
CA PRO A 31 -18.86 3.26 1.17
C PRO A 31 -17.77 4.27 1.49
N GLN A 32 -16.95 3.98 2.49
CA GLN A 32 -15.67 4.65 2.62
C GLN A 32 -14.97 4.36 1.30
N LEU A 33 -14.88 5.38 0.43
CA LEU A 33 -14.01 5.33 -0.73
C LEU A 33 -12.63 5.03 -0.17
N ALA A 34 -12.18 3.78 -0.31
CA ALA A 34 -10.82 3.40 -0.03
C ALA A 34 -9.98 4.33 -0.92
N VAL A 35 -9.32 5.30 -0.31
CA VAL A 35 -8.34 6.10 -1.02
C VAL A 35 -7.28 5.08 -1.43
N ALA A 36 -7.00 4.96 -2.72
CA ALA A 36 -5.94 4.06 -3.18
C ALA A 36 -4.58 4.68 -2.81
N GLN A 37 -3.59 3.85 -2.46
CA GLN A 37 -2.22 4.34 -2.33
C GLN A 37 -1.72 4.92 -3.66
N SER A 38 -0.82 5.91 -3.59
CA SER A 38 -0.25 6.56 -4.78
C SER A 38 1.25 6.29 -4.87
N GLU A 39 1.72 5.88 -6.05
CA GLU A 39 3.18 5.74 -6.28
C GLU A 39 3.81 7.14 -6.32
N ILE A 40 4.86 7.33 -5.51
CA ILE A 40 5.65 8.56 -5.47
C ILE A 40 6.92 8.42 -6.33
N ARG A 41 7.62 7.28 -6.19
CA ARG A 41 8.95 7.08 -6.78
C ARG A 41 9.23 5.60 -6.95
N ARG A 42 10.06 5.26 -7.94
CA ARG A 42 10.69 3.95 -8.09
C ARG A 42 12.16 4.09 -8.46
N GLY A 43 12.94 3.03 -8.26
CA GLY A 43 14.32 3.01 -8.71
C GLY A 43 15.09 1.78 -8.25
N ILE A 44 16.41 1.86 -8.37
CA ILE A 44 17.34 0.82 -7.94
C ILE A 44 18.21 1.37 -6.81
N LEU A 45 18.36 0.60 -5.73
CA LEU A 45 19.26 0.92 -4.63
C LEU A 45 20.11 -0.31 -4.27
N PRO A 46 21.31 -0.11 -3.70
CA PRO A 46 22.02 -1.19 -3.01
C PRO A 46 21.13 -1.78 -1.91
N VAL A 47 21.13 -3.10 -1.76
CA VAL A 47 20.37 -3.79 -0.69
C VAL A 47 20.77 -3.26 0.68
N SER A 48 22.06 -3.02 0.92
CA SER A 48 22.57 -2.45 2.18
C SER A 48 21.95 -1.11 2.54
N ARG A 49 21.63 -0.26 1.55
CA ARG A 49 20.96 1.02 1.81
C ARG A 49 19.49 0.84 2.21
N LEU A 50 18.82 -0.19 1.71
CA LEU A 50 17.47 -0.54 2.13
C LEU A 50 17.48 -1.15 3.53
N GLU A 51 18.48 -1.96 3.86
CA GLU A 51 18.70 -2.47 5.22
C GLU A 51 18.95 -1.32 6.21
N ASP A 52 19.80 -0.35 5.84
CA ASP A 52 20.03 0.86 6.65
C ASP A 52 18.72 1.61 6.91
N TRP A 53 17.87 1.78 5.89
CA TRP A 53 16.57 2.44 6.05
C TRP A 53 15.61 1.64 6.91
N GLN A 54 15.60 0.32 6.77
CA GLN A 54 14.79 -0.56 7.58
C GLN A 54 15.16 -0.47 9.08
N ASN A 55 16.45 -0.28 9.37
CA ASN A 55 16.97 -0.18 10.73
C ASN A 55 16.85 1.24 11.36
N GLN A 56 16.26 2.21 10.66
CA GLN A 56 15.99 3.55 11.22
C GLN A 56 14.74 3.54 12.11
N GLU A 57 14.91 3.17 13.39
CA GLU A 57 13.81 2.99 14.36
C GLU A 57 13.01 4.29 14.65
N ASP A 58 13.57 5.46 14.38
CA ASP A 58 12.90 6.75 14.55
C ASP A 58 11.81 7.00 13.50
N ILE A 59 11.96 6.39 12.31
CA ILE A 59 11.14 6.64 11.13
C ILE A 59 10.42 5.38 10.67
N THR A 60 11.09 4.23 10.65
CA THR A 60 10.53 2.95 10.18
C THR A 60 9.69 2.33 11.30
N ILE A 61 8.40 2.17 11.02
CA ILE A 61 7.38 1.73 11.99
C ILE A 61 7.23 0.21 11.95
N SER A 62 7.29 -0.36 10.75
CA SER A 62 7.19 -1.80 10.53
C SER A 62 7.91 -2.22 9.27
N SER A 63 8.31 -3.49 9.20
CA SER A 63 8.94 -4.08 8.02
C SER A 63 8.79 -5.59 8.08
N GLY A 64 8.83 -6.24 6.91
CA GLY A 64 8.63 -7.68 6.81
C GLY A 64 8.68 -8.18 5.38
N PHE A 65 8.24 -9.43 5.19
CA PHE A 65 8.03 -9.99 3.87
C PHE A 65 6.65 -9.57 3.34
N LEU A 66 6.49 -9.55 2.02
CA LEU A 66 5.23 -9.14 1.39
C LEU A 66 4.00 -9.87 1.97
N VAL A 67 4.12 -11.16 2.27
CA VAL A 67 3.03 -11.97 2.84
C VAL A 67 2.51 -11.44 4.18
N ASP A 68 3.35 -10.73 4.94
CA ASP A 68 2.99 -10.18 6.24
C ASP A 68 2.27 -8.83 6.12
N LEU A 69 2.41 -8.14 4.98
CA LEU A 69 1.90 -6.77 4.77
C LEU A 69 0.38 -6.67 4.96
N GLN A 70 -0.38 -7.67 4.50
CA GLN A 70 -1.85 -7.67 4.63
C GLN A 70 -2.30 -7.60 6.10
N ASN A 71 -1.48 -8.13 7.01
CA ASN A 71 -1.78 -8.20 8.44
C ASN A 71 -1.07 -7.08 9.23
N ASP A 72 -0.33 -6.20 8.56
CA ASP A 72 0.38 -5.11 9.23
C ASP A 72 -0.61 -4.01 9.67
N PRO A 73 -0.70 -3.68 10.97
CA PRO A 73 -1.63 -2.68 11.47
C PRO A 73 -1.34 -1.25 10.97
N ASN A 74 -0.16 -0.99 10.40
CA ASN A 74 0.22 0.30 9.84
C ASN A 74 -0.04 0.39 8.32
N PHE A 75 -0.45 -0.72 7.69
CA PHE A 75 -0.81 -0.76 6.28
C PHE A 75 -2.30 -0.40 6.11
N ASP A 76 -2.54 0.70 5.39
CA ASP A 76 -3.88 1.20 5.08
C ASP A 76 -3.95 1.40 3.56
N GLY A 77 -3.92 0.32 2.79
CA GLY A 77 -3.90 0.36 1.32
C GLY A 77 -4.47 -0.91 0.69
N ASP A 78 -4.53 -0.93 -0.65
CA ASP A 78 -4.93 -2.08 -1.44
C ASP A 78 -3.77 -3.09 -1.52
N TYR A 79 -3.87 -4.16 -0.73
CA TYR A 79 -2.89 -5.25 -0.72
C TYR A 79 -2.82 -5.96 -2.07
N THR A 80 -3.96 -6.23 -2.71
CA THR A 80 -4.01 -6.94 -4.00
C THR A 80 -3.28 -6.16 -5.08
N TYR A 81 -3.42 -4.83 -5.10
CA TYR A 81 -2.64 -3.98 -5.98
C TYR A 81 -1.13 -4.06 -5.70
N ILE A 82 -0.69 -3.99 -4.43
CA ILE A 82 0.73 -4.14 -4.09
C ILE A 82 1.28 -5.50 -4.50
N GLU A 83 0.51 -6.57 -4.26
CA GLU A 83 0.91 -7.93 -4.61
C GLU A 83 1.11 -8.10 -6.11
N GLN A 84 0.21 -7.54 -6.93
CA GLN A 84 0.36 -7.53 -8.38
C GLN A 84 1.62 -6.78 -8.83
N ILE A 85 1.90 -5.61 -8.24
CA ILE A 85 3.13 -4.88 -8.55
C ILE A 85 4.37 -5.66 -8.10
N ALA A 86 4.32 -6.30 -6.93
CA ALA A 86 5.42 -7.10 -6.40
C ALA A 86 5.77 -8.30 -7.27
N ALA A 87 4.78 -8.91 -7.94
CA ALA A 87 5.01 -10.00 -8.89
C ALA A 87 5.86 -9.55 -10.07
N GLY A 88 5.62 -8.34 -10.60
CA GLY A 88 6.31 -7.76 -11.75
C GLY A 88 7.51 -6.87 -11.42
N ILE A 89 7.88 -6.72 -10.14
CA ILE A 89 8.84 -5.68 -9.71
C ILE A 89 10.24 -5.80 -10.36
N LEU A 90 10.65 -7.01 -10.75
CA LEU A 90 11.93 -7.27 -11.43
C LEU A 90 11.80 -7.39 -12.95
N GLU A 91 10.60 -7.27 -13.51
CA GLU A 91 10.39 -7.38 -14.95
C GLU A 91 11.14 -6.26 -15.69
N GLY A 92 11.73 -6.63 -16.83
CA GLY A 92 12.54 -5.72 -17.65
C GLY A 92 13.99 -5.56 -17.19
N TYR A 93 14.38 -6.17 -16.07
CA TYR A 93 15.77 -6.20 -15.61
C TYR A 93 16.49 -7.50 -16.01
N THR A 94 17.75 -7.36 -16.40
CA THR A 94 18.70 -8.46 -16.56
C THR A 94 19.64 -8.47 -15.36
N VAL A 95 19.69 -9.61 -14.67
CA VAL A 95 20.57 -9.78 -13.49
C VAL A 95 22.02 -9.91 -13.95
N VAL A 96 22.89 -9.09 -13.38
CA VAL A 96 24.34 -9.06 -13.68
C VAL A 96 25.16 -9.16 -12.41
N ASN A 97 26.43 -9.58 -12.51
CA ASN A 97 27.32 -9.63 -11.35
C ASN A 97 27.65 -8.23 -10.81
N ARG A 98 27.87 -7.27 -11.73
CA ARG A 98 28.11 -5.87 -11.42
C ARG A 98 27.52 -5.01 -12.53
N ALA A 99 26.77 -3.99 -12.13
CA ALA A 99 26.12 -3.09 -13.09
C ALA A 99 27.15 -2.07 -13.58
N GLY A 100 27.34 -1.95 -14.89
CA GLY A 100 28.27 -0.99 -15.50
C GLY A 100 28.55 -1.27 -16.96
N TYR A 101 29.46 -0.48 -17.53
CA TYR A 101 30.04 -0.74 -18.85
C TYR A 101 31.15 -1.76 -18.71
N PHE A 102 30.75 -3.02 -18.56
CA PHE A 102 31.67 -4.16 -18.47
C PHE A 102 31.49 -5.08 -19.70
N PRO A 103 32.55 -5.75 -20.18
CA PRO A 103 32.47 -6.65 -21.33
C PRO A 103 31.39 -7.74 -21.18
N GLU A 104 31.24 -8.28 -19.97
CA GLU A 104 30.22 -9.28 -19.64
C GLU A 104 28.77 -8.77 -19.76
N ASN A 105 28.56 -7.46 -19.79
CA ASN A 105 27.23 -6.83 -19.91
C ASN A 105 26.96 -6.34 -21.35
N ALA A 106 27.77 -6.72 -22.33
CA ALA A 106 27.61 -6.28 -23.71
C ALA A 106 26.21 -6.65 -24.26
N GLY A 107 25.52 -5.66 -24.84
CA GLY A 107 24.17 -5.81 -25.36
C GLY A 107 23.04 -5.61 -24.35
N ILE A 108 23.34 -5.41 -23.06
CA ILE A 108 22.34 -5.12 -22.03
C ILE A 108 22.31 -3.61 -21.76
N PRO A 109 21.18 -2.91 -22.03
CA PRO A 109 21.01 -1.49 -21.71
C PRO A 109 21.31 -1.18 -20.24
N ARG A 110 21.96 -0.04 -19.97
CA ARG A 110 22.46 0.30 -18.63
C ARG A 110 21.35 0.35 -17.57
N ASP A 111 20.19 0.85 -17.96
CA ASP A 111 18.97 0.99 -17.18
C ASP A 111 18.24 -0.35 -16.95
N GLN A 112 18.57 -1.39 -17.72
CA GLN A 112 18.05 -2.74 -17.56
C GLN A 112 19.00 -3.63 -16.74
N GLN A 113 20.21 -3.18 -16.42
CA GLN A 113 21.14 -3.97 -15.61
C GLN A 113 20.81 -3.87 -14.12
N LEU A 114 20.54 -5.00 -13.47
CA LEU A 114 20.35 -5.11 -12.03
C LEU A 114 21.46 -5.96 -11.42
N ALA A 115 22.34 -5.37 -10.60
CA ALA A 115 23.37 -6.15 -9.92
C ALA A 115 22.79 -7.02 -8.81
N LEU A 116 23.45 -8.14 -8.49
CA LEU A 116 23.06 -9.02 -7.39
C LEU A 116 22.96 -8.32 -6.02
N ALA A 117 23.78 -7.29 -5.79
CA ALA A 117 23.78 -6.50 -4.55
C ALA A 117 22.79 -5.32 -4.58
N GLN A 118 21.90 -5.26 -5.57
CA GLN A 118 20.91 -4.21 -5.75
C GLN A 118 19.50 -4.79 -5.65
N ALA A 119 18.55 -3.92 -5.31
CA ALA A 119 17.13 -4.21 -5.33
C ALA A 119 16.39 -3.11 -6.10
N VAL A 120 15.30 -3.50 -6.74
CA VAL A 120 14.32 -2.56 -7.29
C VAL A 120 13.37 -2.19 -6.15
N TYR A 121 13.09 -0.91 -5.99
CA TYR A 121 12.15 -0.42 -4.99
C TYR A 121 11.07 0.48 -5.62
N TYR A 122 9.90 0.42 -5.02
CA TYR A 122 8.75 1.27 -5.30
C TYR A 122 8.34 1.92 -3.99
N PHE A 123 8.04 3.21 -4.04
CA PHE A 123 7.65 4.01 -2.90
C PHE A 123 6.23 4.54 -3.12
N TYR A 124 5.35 4.24 -2.17
CA TYR A 124 3.96 4.62 -2.17
C TYR A 124 3.63 5.51 -0.98
N LEU A 125 2.74 6.49 -1.19
CA LEU A 125 2.02 7.16 -0.13
C LEU A 125 0.75 6.38 0.18
N LEU A 126 0.61 5.96 1.43
CA LEU A 126 -0.60 5.32 1.93
C LEU A 126 -1.63 6.39 2.32
N PRO A 127 -2.94 6.07 2.23
CA PRO A 127 -4.06 6.85 2.75
C PRO A 127 -3.89 7.43 4.16
N ASN A 128 -3.33 6.65 5.08
CA ASN A 128 -3.04 7.10 6.45
C ASN A 128 -1.86 8.10 6.55
N GLY A 129 -1.26 8.48 5.41
CA GLY A 129 -0.13 9.41 5.31
C GLY A 129 1.24 8.76 5.50
N ASN A 130 1.30 7.46 5.83
CA ASN A 130 2.56 6.74 5.92
C ASN A 130 3.14 6.44 4.53
N GLY A 131 4.44 6.20 4.50
CA GLY A 131 5.14 5.74 3.31
C GLY A 131 5.29 4.22 3.30
N LEU A 132 4.90 3.55 2.22
CA LEU A 132 5.22 2.15 1.97
C LEU A 132 6.35 2.05 0.96
N ILE A 133 7.47 1.45 1.35
CA ILE A 133 8.52 1.04 0.41
C ILE A 133 8.40 -0.45 0.20
N LEU A 134 8.07 -0.84 -1.03
CA LEU A 134 8.09 -2.22 -1.53
C LEU A 134 9.40 -2.42 -2.28
N TYR A 135 10.14 -3.50 -2.01
CA TYR A 135 11.39 -3.75 -2.73
C TYR A 135 11.67 -5.24 -2.90
N ARG A 136 12.48 -5.58 -3.91
CA ARG A 136 12.91 -6.95 -4.18
C ARG A 136 14.33 -7.00 -4.72
N SER A 137 15.14 -7.86 -4.10
CA SER A 137 16.45 -8.25 -4.60
C SER A 137 16.31 -9.42 -5.59
N PRO A 138 17.15 -9.52 -6.65
CA PRO A 138 17.19 -10.71 -7.50
C PRO A 138 17.65 -11.97 -6.76
N THR A 139 18.25 -11.83 -5.57
CA THR A 139 18.66 -12.95 -4.72
C THR A 139 17.55 -13.47 -3.81
N GLU A 140 16.38 -12.82 -3.78
CA GLU A 140 15.25 -13.21 -2.92
C GLU A 140 14.04 -13.68 -3.75
N ASN A 141 13.36 -14.71 -3.23
CA ASN A 141 12.19 -15.30 -3.88
C ASN A 141 10.89 -14.49 -3.68
N THR A 142 10.91 -13.51 -2.77
CA THR A 142 9.75 -12.66 -2.45
C THR A 142 10.17 -11.21 -2.33
N SER A 143 9.22 -10.31 -2.53
CA SER A 143 9.39 -8.90 -2.15
C SER A 143 9.34 -8.74 -0.63
N ARG A 144 9.97 -7.67 -0.17
CA ARG A 144 9.92 -7.16 1.20
C ARG A 144 9.23 -5.81 1.23
N TYR A 145 8.82 -5.40 2.42
CA TYR A 145 8.26 -4.09 2.64
C TYR A 145 8.85 -3.41 3.87
N MET A 146 8.76 -2.08 3.91
CA MET A 146 8.88 -1.28 5.12
C MET A 146 7.86 -0.14 5.09
N ILE A 147 7.21 0.12 6.22
CA ILE A 147 6.29 1.24 6.42
C ILE A 147 6.99 2.28 7.28
N ARG A 148 6.95 3.52 6.84
CA ARG A 148 7.72 4.63 7.41
C ARG A 148 6.79 5.80 7.73
N ARG A 149 7.05 6.50 8.84
CA ARG A 149 6.31 7.71 9.23
C ARG A 149 6.48 8.79 8.17
N PRO A 150 5.47 9.67 7.98
CA PRO A 150 5.67 10.91 7.24
C PRO A 150 6.74 11.74 7.95
N GLY A 151 7.81 12.10 7.23
CA GLY A 151 8.96 12.80 7.82
C GLY A 151 9.56 13.86 6.88
N VAL A 152 10.21 14.86 7.48
CA VAL A 152 10.62 16.15 6.85
C VAL A 152 11.65 16.00 5.70
N GLY A 153 12.13 14.80 5.40
CA GLY A 153 12.98 14.49 4.24
C GLY A 153 12.33 13.66 3.13
N PHE A 154 11.06 13.23 3.28
CA PHE A 154 10.41 12.27 2.36
C PHE A 154 9.86 12.90 1.08
N LEU A 155 9.64 14.22 1.05
CA LEU A 155 9.01 14.94 -0.07
C LEU A 155 9.93 15.96 -0.75
N LEU A 156 11.18 16.12 -0.30
CA LEU A 156 12.03 17.20 -0.80
C LEU A 156 13.39 16.70 -1.28
N ARG A 157 13.47 16.62 -2.62
CA ARG A 157 14.65 16.56 -3.52
C ARG A 157 15.24 15.17 -3.75
#